data_AF-A0A0E9RGE4-F1
#
_entry.id   AF-A0A0E9RGE4-F1
#
_cell.length_a   1.000
_cell.length_b   1.000
_cell.length_c   1.000
_cell.angle_alpha   90.00
_cell.angle_beta   90.00
_cell.angle_gamma   90.00
#
_symmetry.space_group_name_H-M   'P 1'
#
loop_
_entity.id
_entity.type
_entity.pdbx_description
1 polymer ?
#
loop_
_entity_poly.entity_id
_entity_poly.type
_entity_poly.pdbx_seq_one_letter_code
_entity_poly.pdbx_strand_id
1 'polypeptide(L)' 'MWDYVLPESQIVALRSSCDSVPKGNIFDWDTIQYQIYGRVIVASDESTV' A
#
# COMPACT_ATOMS: atom_id res chain seq x y z
N MET A 1 1.25 -3.29 5.18
CA MET A 1 1.84 -3.68 6.48
C MET A 1 1.78 -5.19 6.61
N TRP A 2 2.82 -5.78 7.19
CA TRP A 2 2.93 -7.23 7.37
C TRP A 2 3.22 -7.58 8.82
N ASP A 3 2.83 -8.78 9.26
CA ASP A 3 3.14 -9.33 10.60
C ASP A 3 4.51 -10.04 10.65
N TYR A 4 5.23 -10.07 9.53
CA TYR A 4 6.57 -10.63 9.39
C TYR A 4 7.55 -9.61 8.81
N VAL A 5 8.85 -9.88 8.98
CA VAL A 5 9.92 -9.07 8.40
C VAL A 5 10.07 -9.41 6.93
N LEU A 6 9.90 -8.41 6.06
CA LEU A 6 10.13 -8.57 4.62
C LEU A 6 11.64 -8.60 4.32
N PRO A 7 12.12 -9.48 3.43
CA PRO A 7 13.47 -9.39 2.90
C PRO A 7 13.62 -8.13 2.02
N GLU A 8 14.83 -7.58 1.97
CA GLU A 8 15.15 -6.36 1.22
C GLU A 8 14.69 -6.44 -0.25
N SER A 9 14.85 -7.60 -0.89
CA SER A 9 14.42 -7.83 -2.28
C SER A 9 12.92 -7.60 -2.49
N GLN A 10 12.08 -7.99 -1.52
CA GLN A 10 10.64 -7.76 -1.59
C GLN A 10 10.29 -6.28 -1.35
N ILE A 11 11.05 -5.58 -0.51
CA ILE A 11 10.88 -4.13 -0.30
C ILE A 11 11.19 -3.37 -1.60
N VAL A 12 12.28 -3.72 -2.27
CA VAL A 12 12.65 -3.12 -3.57
C VAL A 12 11.58 -3.41 -4.62
N ALA A 13 11.09 -4.65 -4.69
CA ALA A 13 10.04 -5.04 -5.64
C ALA A 13 8.71 -4.32 -5.38
N LEU A 14 8.34 -4.08 -4.11
CA LEU A 14 7.14 -3.32 -3.74
C LEU A 14 7.23 -1.88 -4.23
N ARG A 15 8.40 -1.24 -4.08
CA ARG A 15 8.64 0.12 -4.57
C ARG A 15 8.54 0.22 -6.10
N SER A 16 8.95 -0.82 -6.81
CA SER A 16 8.85 -0.89 -8.27
C SER A 16 7.46 -1.29 -8.78
N SER A 17 6.44 -1.34 -7.90
CA SER A 17 5.08 -1.78 -8.22
C SER A 17 5.05 -3.15 -8.90
N CYS A 18 5.94 -4.06 -8.47
CA CYS A 18 5.95 -5.42 -8.98
C CYS A 18 4.86 -6.25 -8.30
N ASP A 19 3.90 -6.74 -9.08
CA ASP A 19 2.77 -7.56 -8.60
C ASP A 19 3.18 -8.89 -7.94
N SER A 20 4.46 -9.26 -8.02
CA SER A 20 5.00 -10.47 -7.39
C SER A 20 5.15 -10.36 -5.87
N VAL A 21 5.05 -9.16 -5.29
CA VAL A 21 5.14 -8.96 -3.84
C VAL A 21 3.76 -9.19 -3.20
N PRO A 22 3.64 -10.10 -2.22
CA PRO A 22 2.39 -10.29 -1.49
C PRO A 22 1.93 -8.99 -0.84
N LYS A 23 0.64 -8.66 -1.00
CA LYS A 23 0.03 -7.53 -0.30
C LYS A 23 0.10 -7.71 1.22
N GLY A 24 -0.03 -6.59 1.93
CA GLY A 24 0.03 -6.59 3.39
C GLY A 24 -1.05 -7.45 4.03
N ASN A 25 -0.67 -8.48 4.79
CA ASN A 25 -1.63 -9.36 5.45
C ASN A 25 -2.30 -8.74 6.69
N ILE A 26 -1.65 -7.74 7.31
CA ILE A 26 -2.28 -6.92 8.37
C ILE A 26 -3.06 -5.76 7.74
N PHE A 27 -2.44 -5.07 6.79
CA PHE A 27 -2.98 -3.84 6.21
C PHE A 27 -2.57 -3.72 4.76
N ASP A 28 -3.57 -3.75 3.90
CA ASP A 28 -3.46 -3.56 2.46
C ASP A 28 -4.26 -2.32 2.07
N TRP A 29 -3.59 -1.30 1.52
CA TRP A 29 -4.22 -0.01 1.20
C TRP A 29 -5.42 -0.16 0.25
N ASP A 30 -5.43 -1.21 -0.58
CA ASP A 30 -6.50 -1.45 -1.54
C ASP A 30 -7.78 -2.00 -0.91
N THR A 31 -7.72 -2.57 0.30
CA THR A 31 -8.85 -3.31 0.90
C THR A 31 -9.21 -2.86 2.32
N ILE A 32 -8.41 -1.98 2.92
CA ILE A 32 -8.66 -1.49 4.27
C ILE A 32 -9.98 -0.73 4.39
N GLN A 33 -10.63 -0.89 5.53
CA GLN A 33 -11.70 -0.01 5.95
C GLN A 33 -11.10 1.11 6.78
N TYR A 34 -11.38 2.35 6.42
CA TYR A 34 -10.90 3.52 7.15
C TYR A 34 -12.02 4.53 7.38
N GLN A 35 -11.90 5.27 8.47
CA GLN A 35 -12.77 6.39 8.79
C GLN A 35 -11.93 7.66 8.86
N ILE A 36 -12.41 8.72 8.22
CA ILE A 36 -11.74 10.01 8.17
C ILE A 36 -12.36 10.93 9.21
N TYR A 37 -11.50 11.64 9.95
CA TYR A 37 -11.90 12.68 10.88
C TYR A 37 -11.18 14.00 10.55
N GLY A 38 -11.90 15.12 10.61
CA GLY A 38 -11.37 16.43 10.24
C GLY A 38 -11.37 16.69 8.73
N ARG A 39 -10.55 17.64 8.27
CA ARG A 39 -10.50 18.05 6.85
C ARG A 39 -9.39 17.29 6.12
N VAL A 40 -9.72 16.14 5.55
CA VAL A 40 -8.83 15.31 4.73
C VAL A 40 -9.45 15.11 3.35
N ILE A 41 -8.63 15.17 2.31
CA ILE A 41 -9.05 14.91 0.92
C ILE A 41 -8.38 13.61 0.49
N VAL A 42 -9.17 12.65 0.01
CA VAL A 42 -8.68 11.44 -0.65
C VAL A 42 -8.74 11.70 -2.15
N ALA A 43 -7.58 11.84 -2.78
CA ALA A 43 -7.47 12.00 -4.22
C ALA A 43 -7.08 10.64 -4.84
N SER A 44 -7.59 10.36 -6.04
CA SER A 44 -7.05 9.27 -6.85
C SER A 44 -5.63 9.60 -7.26
N ASP A 45 -4.75 8.61 -7.25
CA ASP A 45 -3.35 8.74 -7.66
C ASP A 45 -3.20 8.80 -9.20
N GLU A 46 -4.27 9.18 -9.91
CA GLU A 46 -4.28 9.41 -11.35
C GLU A 46 -3.32 10.55 -11.67
N SER A 47 -2.06 10.18 -11.87
CA SER A 47 -1.05 11.00 -12.51
C SER A 47 -1.66 11.49 -13.81
N THR A 48 -1.99 12.77 -13.85
CA THR A 48 -2.57 13.40 -15.03
C THR A 48 -1.52 13.28 -16.14
N VAL A 49 -1.81 12.41 -17.11
CA VAL A 49 -0.99 12.22 -18.32
C VAL A 49 -1.17 13.40 -19.25
#